data_AF-D3DD38-F1
#
_entry.id   AF-D3DD38-F1
#
_cell.length_a   1.000
_cell.length_b   1.000
_cell.length_c   1.000
_cell.angle_alpha   90.00
_cell.angle_beta   90.00
_cell.angle_gamma   90.00
#
_symmetry.space_group_name_H-M   'P 1'
#
loop_
_entity.id
_entity.type
_entity.pdbx_description
1 polymer ?
#
loop_
_entity_poly.entity_id
_entity_poly.type
_entity_poly.pdbx_seq_one_letter_code
_entity_poly.pdbx_strand_id
1 'polypeptide(L)'
;MTDLTGLRIVPDIERAPWTDLTDAKDGRLTRIGLQRNGTTEGRATVGIVVQLDDGTHVIARTTWRLLQAAVRGLAAGPVGSEETQD
;
A
#
# COMPACT_ATOMS: atom_id res chain seq x y z
N MET A 1 8.95 5.83 -32.61
CA MET A 1 8.48 6.59 -31.44
C MET A 1 7.31 5.81 -30.89
N THR A 2 7.57 4.90 -29.96
CA THR A 2 6.56 3.93 -29.47
C THR A 2 5.72 4.64 -28.43
N ASP A 3 4.44 4.82 -28.74
CA ASP A 3 3.43 5.35 -27.82
C ASP A 3 3.31 4.39 -26.64
N LEU A 4 3.90 4.76 -25.50
CA LEU A 4 3.65 4.10 -24.22
C LEU A 4 2.32 4.63 -23.73
N THR A 5 1.21 4.10 -24.28
CA THR A 5 -0.12 4.29 -23.71
C THR A 5 -0.08 3.88 -22.24
N GLY A 6 0.09 4.88 -21.38
CA GLY A 6 0.35 4.72 -19.97
C GLY A 6 -0.84 4.05 -19.30
N LEU A 7 -0.63 2.87 -18.74
CA LEU A 7 -1.59 2.22 -17.87
C LEU A 7 -1.84 3.15 -16.65
N ARG A 8 -3.05 3.70 -16.58
CA ARG A 8 -3.51 4.53 -15.48
C ARG A 8 -4.21 3.66 -14.44
N ILE A 9 -3.60 3.52 -13.27
CA ILE A 9 -4.17 2.79 -12.12
C ILE A 9 -4.67 3.84 -11.14
N VAL A 10 -5.99 3.86 -10.91
CA VAL A 10 -6.65 4.72 -9.93
C VAL A 10 -7.34 3.80 -8.93
N PRO A 11 -7.02 3.87 -7.61
CA PRO A 11 -7.85 3.22 -6.60
C PRO A 11 -9.19 3.96 -6.54
N ASP A 12 -10.26 3.24 -6.83
CA ASP A 12 -11.63 3.75 -6.79
C ASP A 12 -12.36 2.88 -5.77
N ILE A 13 -12.40 3.35 -4.53
CA ILE A 13 -12.97 2.61 -3.40
C ILE A 13 -14.50 2.50 -3.53
N GLU A 14 -15.14 3.41 -4.25
CA GLU A 14 -16.58 3.35 -4.54
C GLU A 14 -16.88 2.27 -5.59
N ARG A 15 -16.05 2.18 -6.64
CA ARG A 15 -16.24 1.21 -7.74
C ARG A 15 -15.79 -0.21 -7.40
N ALA A 16 -14.74 -0.36 -6.60
CA ALA A 16 -14.18 -1.65 -6.22
C ALA A 16 -13.71 -1.64 -4.76
N PRO A 17 -14.64 -1.47 -3.80
CA PRO A 17 -14.30 -1.60 -2.40
C PRO A 17 -13.77 -3.01 -2.13
N TRP A 18 -12.80 -3.16 -1.23
CA TRP A 18 -12.30 -4.47 -0.77
C TRP A 18 -13.31 -5.15 0.16
N THR A 19 -14.48 -5.47 -0.38
CA THR A 19 -15.58 -6.16 0.33
C THR A 19 -15.34 -7.66 0.44
N ASP A 20 -14.38 -8.20 -0.30
CA ASP A 20 -13.98 -9.60 -0.26
C ASP A 20 -13.08 -9.94 0.94
N LEU A 21 -12.44 -8.95 1.55
CA LEU A 21 -11.67 -9.09 2.78
C LEU A 21 -12.60 -9.09 4.01
N THR A 22 -13.32 -10.19 4.20
CA THR A 22 -14.38 -10.33 5.21
C THR A 22 -13.89 -10.63 6.64
N ASP A 23 -12.62 -11.03 6.80
CA ASP A 23 -11.98 -11.35 8.10
C ASP A 23 -10.74 -10.47 8.36
N ALA A 24 -10.75 -9.23 7.89
CA ALA A 24 -9.67 -8.30 8.17
C ALA A 24 -9.61 -8.05 9.70
N LYS A 25 -8.49 -8.43 10.32
CA LYS A 25 -8.23 -8.08 11.72
C LYS A 25 -7.76 -6.64 11.78
N ASP A 26 -8.42 -5.86 12.62
CA ASP A 26 -7.95 -4.52 12.97
C ASP A 26 -6.62 -4.60 13.73
N GLY A 27 -5.83 -3.55 13.58
CA GLY A 27 -4.56 -3.46 14.27
C GLY A 27 -3.97 -2.07 14.23
N ARG A 28 -3.09 -1.80 15.20
CA ARG A 28 -2.39 -0.53 15.34
C ARG A 28 -1.08 -0.57 14.56
N LEU A 29 -0.87 0.42 13.69
CA LEU A 29 0.45 0.68 13.12
C LEU A 29 1.43 1.06 14.25
N THR A 30 2.46 0.24 14.46
CA THR A 30 3.44 0.46 15.54
C THR A 30 4.81 0.89 15.05
N ARG A 31 5.19 0.54 13.81
CA ARG A 31 6.50 0.88 13.27
C ARG A 31 6.52 0.88 11.75
N ILE A 32 7.25 1.83 11.18
CA ILE A 32 7.69 1.80 9.77
C ILE A 32 9.22 1.86 9.75
N GLY A 33 9.86 1.08 8.88
CA GLY A 33 11.32 1.09 8.77
C GLY A 33 11.85 0.46 7.48
N LEU A 34 13.16 0.61 7.29
CA LEU A 34 13.89 0.00 6.18
C LEU A 34 14.59 -1.27 6.63
N GLN A 35 14.36 -2.37 5.91
CA GLN A 35 15.07 -3.62 6.10
C GLN A 35 16.04 -3.81 4.92
N ARG A 36 17.36 -3.80 5.18
CA ARG A 36 18.38 -3.90 4.11
C ARG A 36 18.26 -5.18 3.26
N ASN A 37 17.86 -6.29 3.88
CA ASN A 37 17.74 -7.61 3.24
C ASN A 37 16.30 -8.13 3.37
N GLY A 38 15.34 -7.37 2.88
CA GLY A 38 13.91 -7.65 3.05
C GLY A 38 13.32 -8.65 2.05
N THR A 39 14.04 -8.99 0.98
CA THR A 39 13.66 -10.01 -0.01
C THR A 39 14.64 -11.18 -0.01
N THR A 40 14.25 -12.30 -0.63
CA THR A 40 15.12 -13.48 -0.85
C THR A 40 16.36 -13.16 -1.69
N GLU A 41 16.28 -12.16 -2.56
CA GLU A 41 17.41 -11.62 -3.34
C GLU A 41 18.26 -10.59 -2.57
N GLY A 42 17.96 -10.34 -1.28
CA GLY A 42 18.70 -9.38 -0.46
C GLY A 42 18.40 -7.91 -0.77
N ARG A 43 17.27 -7.58 -1.40
CA ARG A 43 16.90 -6.19 -1.68
C ARG A 43 16.31 -5.52 -0.44
N ALA A 44 16.55 -4.22 -0.34
CA ALA A 44 15.94 -3.42 0.71
C ALA A 44 14.42 -3.30 0.55
N THR A 45 13.69 -3.41 1.65
CA THR A 45 12.24 -3.21 1.71
C THR A 45 11.86 -2.16 2.74
N VAL A 46 10.70 -1.54 2.51
CA VAL A 46 9.96 -0.84 3.55
C VAL A 46 9.10 -1.88 4.27
N GLY A 47 9.25 -1.97 5.58
CA GLY A 47 8.43 -2.78 6.47
C GLY A 47 7.43 -1.92 7.22
N ILE A 48 6.19 -2.37 7.29
CA ILE A 48 5.09 -1.79 8.05
C ILE A 48 4.69 -2.84 9.08
N VAL A 49 4.81 -2.50 10.36
CA VAL A 49 4.47 -3.39 11.47
C VAL A 49 3.13 -2.97 12.03
N VAL A 50 2.17 -3.90 11.98
CA VAL A 50 0.84 -3.75 12.56
C VAL A 50 0.75 -4.70 13.75
N GLN A 51 0.41 -4.15 14.92
CA GLN A 51 0.08 -4.95 16.11
C GLN A 51 -1.42 -5.18 16.13
N LEU A 52 -1.83 -6.44 16.05
CA LEU A 52 -3.23 -6.85 16.18
C LEU A 52 -3.68 -6.78 17.65
N ASP A 53 -4.99 -6.81 17.88
CA ASP A 53 -5.57 -6.72 19.24
C ASP A 53 -5.20 -7.89 20.15
N ASP A 54 -4.90 -9.06 19.56
CA ASP A 54 -4.37 -10.22 20.29
C ASP A 54 -2.87 -10.09 20.65
N GLY A 55 -2.25 -8.94 20.34
CA GLY A 55 -0.84 -8.64 20.58
C GLY A 55 0.12 -9.16 19.50
N THR A 56 -0.37 -9.92 18.52
CA THR A 56 0.42 -10.42 17.40
C THR A 56 0.95 -9.28 16.53
N HIS A 57 2.20 -9.41 16.05
CA HIS A 57 2.78 -8.47 15.11
C HIS A 57 2.77 -9.04 13.69
N VAL A 58 2.09 -8.35 12.78
CA VAL A 58 2.12 -8.63 11.34
C VAL A 58 3.03 -7.63 10.66
N ILE A 59 3.90 -8.11 9.77
CA ILE A 59 4.83 -7.25 9.02
C ILE A 59 4.50 -7.33 7.53
N ALA A 60 3.91 -6.26 7.00
CA ALA A 60 3.79 -6.08 5.56
C ALA A 60 5.09 -5.49 5.01
N ARG A 61 5.59 -6.01 3.88
CA ARG A 61 6.85 -5.56 3.27
C ARG A 61 6.65 -5.29 1.79
N THR A 62 7.20 -4.18 1.33
CA THR A 62 7.27 -3.86 -0.10
C THR A 62 8.67 -3.35 -0.45
N THR A 63 9.14 -3.62 -1.67
CA THR A 63 10.43 -3.08 -2.11
C THR A 63 10.32 -1.56 -2.29
N TRP A 64 11.42 -0.84 -2.07
CA TRP A 64 11.44 0.62 -2.28
C TRP A 64 11.01 1.00 -3.71
N ARG A 65 11.42 0.22 -4.71
CA ARG A 65 11.08 0.45 -6.12
C ARG A 65 9.57 0.31 -6.36
N LEU A 66 8.94 -0.71 -5.78
CA LEU A 66 7.49 -0.91 -5.91
C LEU A 66 6.71 0.18 -5.17
N LEU A 67 7.12 0.52 -3.94
CA LEU A 67 6.51 1.62 -3.20
C LEU A 67 6.60 2.95 -3.96
N GLN A 68 7.78 3.27 -4.49
CA GLN A 68 7.99 4.50 -5.25
C GLN A 68 7.11 4.55 -6.51
N ALA A 69 6.96 3.43 -7.23
CA ALA A 69 6.08 3.35 -8.37
C ALA A 69 4.60 3.53 -7.97
N ALA A 70 4.17 2.90 -6.89
CA ALA A 70 2.81 3.03 -6.37
C ALA A 70 2.50 4.48 -5.94
N VAL A 71 3.38 5.11 -5.15
CA VAL A 71 3.22 6.51 -4.73
C VAL A 71 3.16 7.46 -5.93
N ARG A 72 4.02 7.25 -6.94
CA ARG A 72 3.97 8.05 -8.18
C ARG A 72 2.68 7.85 -8.97
N GLY A 73 2.19 6.61 -9.04
CA GLY A 73 0.91 6.29 -9.66
C GLY A 73 -0.25 6.99 -8.96
N LEU A 74 -0.27 6.96 -7.63
CA LEU A 74 -1.26 7.65 -6.80
C LEU A 74 -1.20 9.18 -6.97
N ALA A 75 0.00 9.77 -6.89
CA ALA A 75 0.18 11.22 -7.01
C ALA A 75 -0.15 11.77 -8.41
N ALA A 76 -0.04 10.93 -9.45
CA ALA A 76 -0.44 11.28 -10.81
C ALA A 76 -1.93 11.00 -11.09
N GLY A 77 -2.63 10.34 -10.15
CA GLY A 77 -4.06 10.09 -10.24
C GLY A 77 -4.89 11.33 -9.87
N PRO A 78 -6.13 11.45 -10.38
CA PRO A 78 -7.07 12.45 -9.88
C PRO A 78 -7.40 12.09 -8.44
N VAL A 79 -7.31 13.07 -7.54
CA VAL A 79 -7.71 12.90 -6.14
C VAL A 79 -9.24 12.86 -6.14
N GLY A 80 -9.84 11.70 -5.86
CA GLY A 80 -11.25 11.65 -5.48
C GLY A 80 -11.39 12.40 -4.17
N SER A 81 -12.11 13.51 -4.16
CA SER A 81 -12.44 14.21 -2.92
C SER A 81 -13.39 13.32 -2.13
N GLU A 82 -12.95 12.80 -0.98
CA GLU A 82 -13.88 12.38 0.07
C GLU A 82 -14.62 13.65 0.52
N GLU A 83 -15.83 13.84 0.03
CA GLU A 83 -16.73 14.87 0.52
C GLU A 83 -17.18 14.43 1.92
N THR A 84 -16.52 14.96 2.95
CA THR A 84 -16.98 14.80 4.33
C THR A 84 -18.25 15.64 4.46
N GLN A 85 -19.40 14.97 4.57
CA GLN A 85 -20.66 15.62 4.87
C GLN A 85 -20.73 15.84 6.39
N ASP A 86 -20.66 17.10 6.82
CA ASP A 86 -20.91 17.56 8.20
C ASP A 86 -22.32 17.20 8.70
#